data_AF-A0A371Q4D2-F1
#
_entry.id   AF-A0A371Q4D2-F1
#
_cell.length_a   1.000
_cell.length_b   1.000
_cell.length_c   1.000
_cell.angle_alpha   90.00
_cell.angle_beta   90.00
_cell.angle_gamma   90.00
#
_symmetry.space_group_name_H-M   'P 1'
#
loop_
_entity.id
_entity.type
_entity.pdbx_description
1 polymer ?
#
loop_
_entity_poly.entity_id
_entity_poly.type
_entity_poly.pdbx_seq_one_letter_code
_entity_poly.pdbx_strand_id
1 'polypeptide(L)'
;MGAESFHVDVEALKNAGLGAADLMALLGSHRVEDIDCDADAVGHEGLGAALARFCERWQVGVKNLTKDGRVLSRNLIDTAGAYLEVDHQVAASLDRIVSHTRGGAHG
;
A
#
# COMPACT_ATOMS: atom_id res chain seq x y z
N MET A 1 23.78 10.37 -26.68
CA MET A 1 23.70 9.99 -25.26
C MET A 1 22.23 9.79 -24.97
N GLY A 2 21.74 8.55 -25.08
CA GLY A 2 20.32 8.26 -24.88
C GLY A 2 19.99 8.45 -23.41
N ALA A 3 19.02 9.30 -23.10
CA ALA A 3 18.47 9.33 -21.75
C ALA A 3 17.87 7.95 -21.49
N GLU A 4 18.35 7.25 -20.46
CA GLU A 4 17.65 6.08 -19.95
C GLU A 4 16.25 6.53 -19.55
N SER A 5 15.25 6.18 -20.36
CA SER A 5 13.87 6.55 -20.08
C SER A 5 13.42 5.74 -18.88
N PHE A 6 13.27 6.42 -17.74
CA PHE A 6 12.69 5.81 -16.55
C PHE A 6 11.19 5.58 -16.81
N HIS A 7 10.81 4.32 -17.05
CA HIS A 7 9.41 3.94 -17.23
C HIS A 7 8.90 3.31 -15.94
N VAL A 8 7.81 3.85 -15.40
CA VAL A 8 7.12 3.29 -14.25
C VAL A 8 5.98 2.42 -14.74
N ASP A 9 5.96 1.16 -14.31
CA ASP A 9 4.81 0.29 -14.47
C ASP A 9 3.74 0.69 -13.45
N VAL A 10 2.82 1.53 -13.91
CA VAL A 10 1.76 2.14 -13.08
C VAL A 10 0.79 1.07 -12.56
N GLU A 11 0.52 0.04 -13.34
CA GLU A 11 -0.35 -1.07 -12.93
C GLU A 11 0.33 -1.92 -11.85
N ALA A 12 1.62 -2.25 -12.02
CA ALA A 12 2.37 -2.93 -10.97
C ALA A 12 2.43 -2.11 -9.67
N LEU A 13 2.61 -0.79 -9.77
CA LEU A 13 2.66 0.10 -8.61
C LEU A 13 1.31 0.16 -7.87
N LYS A 14 0.21 0.28 -8.61
CA LYS A 14 -1.16 0.24 -8.08
C LYS A 14 -1.46 -1.11 -7.43
N ASN A 15 -1.13 -2.21 -8.10
CA ASN A 15 -1.34 -3.56 -7.59
C ASN A 15 -0.53 -3.83 -6.32
N ALA A 16 0.70 -3.32 -6.22
CA ALA A 16 1.48 -3.37 -5.00
C ALA A 16 0.81 -2.60 -3.85
N GLY A 17 0.27 -1.41 -4.14
CA GLY A 17 -0.49 -0.61 -3.17
C GLY A 17 -1.75 -1.32 -2.66
N LEU A 18 -2.54 -1.93 -3.56
CA LEU A 18 -3.74 -2.69 -3.21
C LEU A 18 -3.40 -3.95 -2.42
N GLY A 19 -2.42 -4.75 -2.87
CA GLY A 19 -1.99 -5.95 -2.17
C GLY A 19 -1.45 -5.65 -0.76
N ALA A 20 -0.74 -4.54 -0.59
CA ALA A 20 -0.32 -4.08 0.73
C ALA A 20 -1.52 -3.68 1.60
N ALA A 21 -2.55 -3.02 1.05
CA ALA A 21 -3.78 -2.70 1.79
C ALA A 21 -4.48 -3.97 2.29
N ASP A 22 -4.64 -4.96 1.41
CA ASP A 22 -5.30 -6.22 1.72
C ASP A 22 -4.55 -7.00 2.80
N LEU A 23 -3.22 -7.07 2.70
CA LEU A 23 -2.39 -7.69 3.73
C LEU A 23 -2.54 -6.99 5.08
N MET A 24 -2.56 -5.66 5.11
CA MET A 24 -2.74 -4.90 6.36
C MET A 24 -4.15 -5.06 6.94
N ALA A 25 -5.17 -5.27 6.10
CA ALA A 25 -6.51 -5.60 6.54
C ALA A 25 -6.56 -7.01 7.18
N LEU A 26 -5.91 -7.99 6.54
CA LEU A 26 -5.80 -9.37 7.04
C LEU A 26 -5.04 -9.44 8.37
N LEU A 27 -3.92 -8.73 8.49
CA LEU A 27 -3.18 -8.66 9.76
C LEU A 27 -3.98 -7.95 10.86
N GLY A 28 -4.82 -6.98 10.49
CA GLY A 28 -5.72 -6.32 11.44
C GLY A 28 -6.84 -7.22 11.96
N SER A 29 -7.20 -8.30 11.25
CA SER A 29 -8.27 -9.23 11.64
C SER A 29 -7.80 -10.41 12.50
N HIS A 30 -6.49 -10.60 12.65
CA HIS A 30 -5.90 -11.67 13.46
C HIS A 30 -5.08 -11.02 14.58
N ARG A 31 -5.67 -10.87 15.76
CA ARG A 31 -5.03 -10.13 16.85
C ARG A 31 -4.11 -11.07 17.61
N VAL A 32 -2.98 -10.57 18.07
CA VAL A 32 -2.03 -11.38 18.86
C VAL A 32 -2.64 -11.83 20.19
N GLU A 33 -3.55 -11.03 20.74
CA GLU A 33 -4.32 -11.39 21.93
C GLU A 33 -5.23 -12.62 21.73
N ASP A 34 -5.56 -12.99 20.48
CA ASP A 34 -6.31 -14.21 20.19
C ASP A 34 -5.43 -15.48 20.32
N ILE A 35 -4.10 -15.31 20.43
CA ILE A 35 -3.11 -16.38 20.66
C ILE A 35 -2.85 -16.56 22.17
N ASP A 36 -3.21 -15.56 22.98
CA ASP A 36 -2.98 -15.60 24.42
C ASP A 36 -3.79 -16.72 25.06
N CYS A 37 -3.20 -17.42 26.02
CA CYS A 37 -3.88 -18.43 26.82
C CYS A 37 -3.83 -18.02 28.28
N ASP A 38 -4.86 -18.37 29.05
CA ASP A 38 -4.89 -18.06 30.47
C ASP A 38 -3.60 -18.55 31.15
N ALA A 39 -3.01 -17.74 32.02
CA ALA A 39 -1.76 -18.07 32.70
C ALA A 39 -1.85 -19.41 33.47
N ASP A 40 -3.05 -19.77 33.91
CA ASP A 40 -3.36 -21.04 34.58
C ASP A 40 -3.28 -22.25 33.61
N ALA A 41 -3.52 -22.05 32.32
CA ALA A 41 -3.33 -23.07 31.29
C ALA A 41 -1.85 -23.40 31.03
N VAL A 42 -0.94 -22.49 31.41
CA VAL A 42 0.51 -22.66 31.26
C VAL A 42 1.10 -23.51 32.39
N GLY A 43 0.44 -23.57 33.55
CA GLY A 43 0.84 -24.40 34.69
C GLY A 43 2.09 -23.94 35.44
N HIS A 44 2.71 -22.82 35.05
CA HIS A 44 3.87 -22.23 35.72
C HIS A 44 3.82 -20.69 35.63
N GLU A 45 3.72 -20.02 36.78
CA GLU A 45 3.54 -18.56 36.90
C GLU A 45 4.57 -17.76 36.08
N GLY A 46 5.87 -18.09 36.24
CA GLY A 46 6.93 -17.39 35.52
C GLY A 46 6.86 -17.54 33.99
N LEU A 47 6.35 -18.68 33.50
CA LEU A 47 6.20 -18.91 32.06
C LEU A 47 4.96 -18.19 31.53
N GLY A 48 3.85 -18.23 32.27
CA GLY A 48 2.64 -17.46 31.96
C GLY A 48 2.91 -15.96 31.91
N ALA A 49 3.65 -15.42 32.88
CA ALA A 49 4.05 -14.02 32.90
C ALA A 49 4.96 -13.63 31.72
N ALA A 50 5.88 -14.53 31.32
CA ALA A 50 6.74 -14.30 30.16
C ALA A 50 5.94 -14.33 28.84
N LEU A 51 4.99 -15.27 28.71
CA LEU A 51 4.10 -15.38 27.55
C LEU A 51 3.22 -14.13 27.40
N ALA A 52 2.58 -13.69 28.49
CA ALA A 52 1.74 -12.49 28.49
C ALA A 52 2.54 -11.25 28.05
N ARG A 53 3.75 -11.05 28.59
CA ARG A 53 4.65 -9.94 28.18
C ARG A 53 5.08 -10.04 26.72
N PHE A 54 5.28 -11.26 26.22
CA PHE A 54 5.59 -11.48 24.82
C PHE A 54 4.41 -11.09 23.91
N CYS A 55 3.20 -11.59 24.21
CA CYS A 55 1.99 -11.28 23.47
C CYS A 55 1.68 -9.77 23.48
N GLU A 56 1.83 -9.09 24.63
CA GLU A 56 1.64 -7.64 24.74
C GLU A 56 2.57 -6.87 23.80
N ARG A 57 3.88 -7.15 23.85
CA ARG A 57 4.87 -6.47 23.00
C ARG A 57 4.67 -6.78 21.53
N TRP A 58 4.31 -8.03 21.21
CA TRP A 58 4.02 -8.43 19.84
C TRP A 58 2.78 -7.71 19.30
N GLN A 59 1.70 -7.60 20.09
CA GLN A 59 0.51 -6.84 19.71
C GLN A 59 0.83 -5.37 19.41
N VAL A 60 1.68 -4.74 20.22
CA VAL A 60 2.18 -3.37 19.94
C VAL A 60 2.96 -3.32 18.62
N GLY A 61 3.85 -4.30 18.39
CA GLY A 61 4.62 -4.42 17.15
C GLY A 61 3.74 -4.55 15.91
N VAL A 62 2.73 -5.43 15.94
CA VAL A 62 1.78 -5.63 14.83
C VAL A 62 0.96 -4.37 14.56
N LYS A 63 0.52 -3.66 15.61
CA LYS A 63 -0.20 -2.39 15.44
C LYS A 63 0.66 -1.34 14.72
N ASN A 64 1.92 -1.19 15.12
CA ASN A 64 2.84 -0.25 14.48
C ASN A 64 3.12 -0.65 13.03
N LEU A 65 3.43 -1.93 12.77
CA LEU A 65 3.64 -2.45 11.43
C LEU A 65 2.42 -2.23 10.52
N THR A 66 1.22 -2.49 11.04
CA THR A 66 -0.03 -2.33 10.29
C THR A 66 -0.29 -0.87 9.96
N LYS A 67 0.02 0.05 10.89
CA LYS A 67 -0.10 1.49 10.66
C LYS A 67 0.84 1.94 9.55
N ASP A 68 2.11 1.58 9.61
CA ASP A 68 3.12 1.99 8.64
C ASP A 68 2.84 1.37 7.25
N GLY A 69 2.41 0.11 7.21
CA GLY A 69 2.00 -0.56 5.98
C GLY A 69 0.80 0.10 5.29
N ARG A 70 -0.17 0.64 6.04
CA ARG A 70 -1.30 1.39 5.47
C ARG A 70 -0.85 2.72 4.85
N VAL A 71 0.12 3.40 5.47
CA VAL A 71 0.71 4.62 4.90
C VAL A 71 1.46 4.30 3.61
N LEU A 72 2.28 3.24 3.61
CA LEU A 72 3.00 2.79 2.42
C LEU A 72 2.03 2.45 1.28
N SER A 73 1.00 1.63 1.56
CA SER A 73 -0.04 1.26 0.60
C SER A 73 -0.69 2.50 -0.04
N ARG A 74 -1.05 3.49 0.78
CA ARG A 74 -1.64 4.74 0.30
C ARG A 74 -0.71 5.48 -0.64
N ASN A 75 0.55 5.65 -0.24
CA ASN A 75 1.54 6.36 -1.03
C ASN A 75 1.75 5.70 -2.40
N LEU A 76 1.74 4.36 -2.47
CA LEU A 76 1.84 3.63 -3.74
C LEU A 76 0.62 3.92 -4.65
N ILE A 77 -0.59 3.88 -4.10
CA ILE A 77 -1.82 4.17 -4.84
C ILE A 77 -1.85 5.63 -5.31
N ASP A 78 -1.52 6.57 -4.43
CA ASP A 78 -1.49 8.00 -4.74
C ASP A 78 -0.45 8.32 -5.83
N THR A 79 0.71 7.66 -5.76
CA THR A 79 1.76 7.81 -6.78
C THR A 79 1.28 7.26 -8.13
N ALA A 80 0.65 6.08 -8.15
CA ALA A 80 0.07 5.53 -9.38
C ALA A 80 -0.99 6.47 -9.98
N GLY A 81 -1.86 7.05 -9.13
CA GLY A 81 -2.83 8.05 -9.54
C GLY A 81 -2.20 9.30 -10.15
N ALA A 82 -1.11 9.80 -9.56
CA ALA A 82 -0.38 10.94 -10.09
C ALA A 82 0.21 10.67 -11.48
N TYR A 83 0.73 9.46 -11.74
CA TYR A 83 1.20 9.07 -13.07
C TYR A 83 0.06 9.06 -14.09
N LEU A 84 -1.08 8.45 -13.76
CA LEU A 84 -2.24 8.39 -14.67
C LEU A 84 -2.78 9.78 -15.00
N GLU A 85 -2.83 10.68 -14.01
CA GLU A 85 -3.29 12.05 -14.22
C GLU A 85 -2.41 12.81 -15.21
N VAL A 86 -1.08 12.70 -15.08
CA VAL A 86 -0.15 13.32 -16.03
C VAL A 86 -0.35 12.74 -17.43
N ASP A 87 -0.49 11.42 -17.56
CA ASP A 87 -0.66 10.75 -18.85
C ASP A 87 -1.96 11.20 -19.56
N HIS A 88 -3.06 11.31 -18.81
CA HIS A 88 -4.33 11.83 -19.30
C HIS A 88 -4.24 13.30 -19.75
N GLN A 89 -3.54 14.15 -18.98
CA GLN A 89 -3.37 15.56 -19.33
C GLN A 89 -2.55 15.75 -20.62
N VAL A 90 -1.51 14.93 -20.81
CA VAL A 90 -0.70 14.94 -22.04
C VAL A 90 -1.52 14.44 -23.22
N ALA A 91 -2.25 13.32 -23.07
CA ALA A 91 -3.12 12.80 -24.11
C ALA A 91 -4.18 13.82 -24.56
N ALA A 92 -4.87 14.46 -23.60
CA ALA A 92 -5.86 15.50 -23.90
C ALA A 92 -5.25 16.73 -24.61
N SER A 93 -4.00 17.08 -24.28
CA SER A 93 -3.28 18.17 -24.95
C SER A 93 -2.92 17.81 -26.40
N LEU A 94 -2.50 16.57 -26.64
CA LEU A 94 -2.22 16.05 -27.99
C LEU A 94 -3.48 15.98 -28.85
N ASP A 95 -4.59 15.47 -28.32
CA ASP A 95 -5.89 15.44 -29.01
C ASP A 95 -6.34 16.84 -29.42
N ARG A 96 -6.15 17.84 -28.54
CA ARG A 96 -6.44 19.24 -28.86
C ARG A 96 -5.60 19.73 -30.04
N ILE A 97 -4.30 19.42 -30.06
CA ILE A 97 -3.41 19.81 -31.18
C ILE A 97 -3.84 19.13 -32.49
N VAL A 98 -4.12 17.82 -32.46
CA VAL A 98 -4.56 17.06 -33.64
C VAL A 98 -5.90 17.57 -34.18
N SER A 99 -6.84 17.89 -33.29
CA SER A 99 -8.13 18.46 -33.69
C SER A 99 -7.97 19.84 -34.34
N HIS A 100 -7.04 20.67 -33.83
CA HIS A 100 -6.77 21.98 -34.39
C HIS A 100 -6.14 21.90 -35.79
N THR A 101 -5.17 21.01 -36.00
CA THR A 101 -4.52 20.84 -37.32
C THR A 101 -5.47 20.26 -38.36
N ARG A 102 -6.34 19.33 -37.96
CA ARG A 102 -7.37 18.75 -38.83
C ARG A 102 -8.48 19.75 -39.19
N GLY A 103 -8.84 20.65 -38.27
CA GLY A 103 -9.80 21.74 -38.53
C GLY A 103 -9.24 22.85 -39.43
N GLY A 104 -7.93 23.08 -39.41
CA GLY A 104 -7.26 24.07 -40.26
C GLY A 104 -7.03 23.63 -41.72
N ALA A 105 -7.20 22.36 -42.05
CA ALA A 105 -6.96 21.81 -43.40
C ALA A 105 -8.17 21.91 -44.36
N HIS A 106 -9.28 22.51 -43.93
CA HIS A 106 -10.52 22.67 -44.72
C HIS A 106 -11.01 24.13 -44.83
N GLY A 107 -10.11 25.11 -44.64
CA GLY A 107 -10.39 26.55 -44.80
C GLY A 107 -9.67 27.15 -45.99
#